data_AF-A0A1Y3EVG1-F1
#
_entry.id   AF-A0A1Y3EVG1-F1
#
_cell.length_a   1.000
_cell.length_b   1.000
_cell.length_c   1.000
_cell.angle_alpha   90.00
_cell.angle_beta   90.00
_cell.angle_gamma   90.00
#
_symmetry.space_group_name_H-M   'P 1'
#
loop_
_entity.id
_entity.type
_entity.pdbx_description
1 polymer ?
#
loop_
_entity_poly.entity_id
_entity_poly.type
_entity_poly.pdbx_seq_one_letter_code
_entity_poly.pdbx_strand_id
1 'polypeptide(L)'
;MLLFVQILILILILPISFANHSTVRELLAPETSSVSLSCSPLLQEENCTRASWFREGQIIGTSTSSSNLVLRFDMKVPVPDDQPQIGLLQLVGLRKGDGGRFWCLCNGTVGQVAR
;
A
#
# COMPACT_ATOMS: atom_id res chain seq x y z
N MET A 1 51.72 -1.31 -1.21
CA MET A 1 50.94 -0.18 -1.75
C MET A 1 49.81 -0.58 -2.70
N LEU A 2 49.94 -1.66 -3.51
CA LEU A 2 48.88 -2.06 -4.45
C LEU A 2 47.60 -2.64 -3.81
N LEU A 3 47.66 -3.26 -2.62
CA LEU A 3 46.47 -3.84 -1.98
C LEU A 3 45.43 -2.80 -1.52
N PHE A 4 45.87 -1.58 -1.16
CA PHE A 4 44.96 -0.53 -0.70
C PHE A 4 44.10 0.05 -1.85
N VAL A 5 44.60 -0.01 -3.09
CA VAL A 5 43.89 0.52 -4.27
C VAL A 5 42.73 -0.41 -4.67
N GLN A 6 42.87 -1.73 -4.50
CA GLN A 6 41.81 -2.69 -4.82
C GLN A 6 40.62 -2.62 -3.84
N ILE A 7 40.86 -2.33 -2.56
CA ILE A 7 39.78 -2.19 -1.56
C ILE A 7 38.93 -0.95 -1.84
N LEU A 8 39.55 0.14 -2.32
CA LEU A 8 38.83 1.38 -2.65
C LEU A 8 37.90 1.20 -3.85
N ILE A 9 38.31 0.38 -4.84
CA ILE A 9 37.48 0.07 -6.01
C ILE A 9 36.29 -0.82 -5.60
N LEU A 10 36.48 -1.76 -4.67
CA LEU A 10 35.39 -2.65 -4.21
C LEU A 10 34.26 -1.91 -3.48
N ILE A 11 34.58 -0.80 -2.79
CA ILE A 11 33.58 0.04 -2.10
C ILE A 11 32.78 0.90 -3.10
N LEU A 12 33.35 1.23 -4.27
CA LEU A 12 32.67 1.99 -5.33
C LEU A 12 31.70 1.16 -6.18
N ILE A 13 31.73 -0.17 -6.07
CA ILE A 13 30.84 -1.11 -6.78
C ILE A 13 29.74 -1.69 -5.88
N LEU A 14 29.55 -1.16 -4.67
CA LEU A 14 28.33 -1.44 -3.93
C LEU A 14 27.15 -0.92 -4.78
N PRO A 15 26.20 -1.78 -5.18
CA PRO A 15 25.00 -1.32 -5.83
C PRO A 15 24.31 -0.40 -4.83
N ILE A 16 24.26 0.89 -5.15
CA ILE A 16 23.38 1.86 -4.52
C ILE A 16 22.03 1.17 -4.52
N SER A 17 21.59 0.70 -3.34
CA SER A 17 20.29 0.05 -3.22
C SER A 17 19.28 1.08 -3.71
N PHE A 18 18.73 0.83 -4.90
CA PHE A 18 17.70 1.66 -5.48
C PHE A 18 16.57 1.67 -4.46
N ALA A 19 16.44 2.77 -3.71
CA ALA A 19 15.21 3.06 -3.00
C ALA A 19 14.13 3.03 -4.07
N ASN A 20 13.33 1.97 -4.05
CA ASN A 20 12.31 1.69 -5.05
C ASN A 20 11.36 2.88 -5.02
N HIS A 21 11.52 3.80 -5.97
CA HIS A 21 10.88 5.10 -5.90
C HIS A 21 9.40 4.86 -6.16
N SER A 22 8.66 4.88 -5.07
CA SER A 22 7.26 4.54 -5.06
C SER A 22 6.54 5.60 -5.91
N THR A 23 6.01 5.21 -7.08
CA THR A 23 5.29 6.09 -8.02
C THR A 23 3.87 6.35 -7.54
N VAL A 24 3.58 7.57 -7.07
CA VAL A 24 2.23 7.95 -6.62
C VAL A 24 1.22 7.63 -7.73
N ARG A 25 0.27 6.72 -7.46
CA ARG A 25 -0.81 6.38 -8.39
C ARG A 25 -2.05 7.19 -8.04
N GLU A 26 -2.59 7.88 -9.04
CA GLU A 26 -3.88 8.56 -8.92
C GLU A 26 -4.99 7.61 -9.40
N LEU A 27 -6.09 7.56 -8.65
CA LEU A 27 -7.26 6.77 -9.00
C LEU A 27 -8.50 7.65 -8.95
N LEU A 28 -9.17 7.76 -10.10
CA LEU A 28 -10.46 8.42 -10.21
C LEU A 28 -11.57 7.39 -10.10
N ALA A 29 -12.55 7.66 -9.24
CA ALA A 29 -13.68 6.78 -9.00
C ALA A 29 -15.00 7.59 -9.04
N PRO A 30 -16.06 7.06 -9.68
CA PRO A 30 -17.38 7.70 -9.65
C PRO A 30 -17.95 7.81 -8.24
N GLU A 31 -18.84 8.78 -8.03
CA GLU A 31 -19.69 8.79 -6.82
C GLU A 31 -20.53 7.51 -6.75
N THR A 32 -20.89 7.11 -5.53
CA THR A 32 -21.59 5.87 -5.13
C THR A 32 -20.87 4.56 -5.48
N SER A 33 -19.69 4.63 -6.10
CA SER A 33 -18.90 3.45 -6.44
C SER A 33 -18.17 2.86 -5.23
N SER A 34 -17.68 1.63 -5.41
CA SER A 34 -16.79 0.97 -4.46
C SER A 34 -15.45 0.69 -5.12
N VAL A 35 -14.37 0.87 -4.37
CA VAL A 35 -12.99 0.77 -4.83
C VAL A 35 -12.19 -0.08 -3.85
N SER A 36 -11.32 -0.93 -4.39
CA SER A 36 -10.35 -1.70 -3.61
C SER A 36 -8.95 -1.17 -3.86
N LEU A 37 -8.20 -1.04 -2.76
CA LEU A 37 -6.82 -0.58 -2.74
C LEU A 37 -5.93 -1.73 -2.22
N SER A 38 -4.90 -2.09 -2.97
CA SER A 38 -3.93 -3.12 -2.57
C SER A 38 -2.72 -2.53 -1.85
N CYS A 39 -2.13 -3.31 -0.94
CA CYS A 39 -0.90 -2.96 -0.24
C CYS A 39 0.23 -3.88 -0.71
N SER A 40 1.12 -3.40 -1.58
CA SER A 40 2.16 -4.25 -2.17
C SER A 40 3.03 -4.99 -1.14
N PRO A 41 3.51 -4.36 -0.04
CA PRO A 41 4.25 -5.06 1.02
C PRO A 41 3.49 -6.25 1.62
N LEU A 42 2.18 -6.12 1.82
CA LEU A 42 1.33 -7.20 2.35
C LEU A 42 1.13 -8.35 1.36
N LEU A 43 1.22 -8.07 0.07
CA LEU A 43 1.05 -9.08 -0.98
C LEU A 43 2.37 -9.73 -1.40
N GLN A 44 3.52 -9.08 -1.17
CA GLN A 44 4.81 -9.49 -1.74
C GLN A 44 5.87 -9.84 -0.69
N GLU A 45 5.78 -9.30 0.53
CA GLU A 45 6.75 -9.60 1.58
C GLU A 45 6.28 -10.76 2.46
N GLU A 46 7.04 -11.86 2.51
CA GLU A 46 6.71 -13.05 3.31
C GLU A 46 6.59 -12.74 4.82
N ASN A 47 7.29 -11.71 5.30
CA ASN A 47 7.29 -11.30 6.70
C ASN A 47 6.16 -10.31 7.05
N CYS A 48 5.33 -9.95 6.08
CA CYS A 48 4.22 -9.02 6.27
C CYS A 48 2.89 -9.77 6.37
N THR A 49 2.35 -9.91 7.58
CA THR A 49 1.01 -10.51 7.79
C THR A 49 -0.07 -9.48 8.07
N ARG A 50 0.32 -8.22 8.33
CA ARG A 50 -0.56 -7.15 8.81
C ARG A 50 -0.11 -5.78 8.32
N ALA A 51 -0.96 -5.05 7.62
CA ALA A 51 -0.68 -3.70 7.13
C ALA A 51 -1.59 -2.64 7.75
N SER A 52 -0.98 -1.58 8.30
CA SER A 52 -1.72 -0.42 8.80
C SER A 52 -2.03 0.52 7.65
N TRP A 53 -3.26 1.00 7.57
CA TRP A 53 -3.73 1.92 6.52
C TRP A 53 -3.85 3.33 7.03
N PHE A 54 -3.52 4.28 6.17
CA PHE A 54 -3.56 5.70 6.46
C PHE A 54 -4.38 6.45 5.42
N ARG A 55 -5.10 7.48 5.88
CA ARG A 55 -5.75 8.51 5.05
C ARG A 55 -5.33 9.87 5.57
N GLU A 56 -4.74 10.70 4.72
CA GLU A 56 -4.28 12.05 5.09
C GLU A 56 -3.41 12.08 6.38
N GLY A 57 -2.59 11.05 6.58
CA GLY A 57 -1.67 10.95 7.72
C GLY A 57 -2.26 10.27 8.95
N GLN A 58 -3.58 10.02 8.96
CA GLN A 58 -4.26 9.39 10.09
C GLN A 58 -4.47 7.90 9.85
N ILE A 59 -4.26 7.10 10.89
CA ILE A 59 -4.53 5.66 10.83
C ILE A 59 -6.04 5.45 10.75
N ILE A 60 -6.47 4.72 9.71
CA ILE A 60 -7.88 4.37 9.48
C ILE A 60 -8.20 2.93 9.83
N GLY A 61 -7.19 2.08 9.97
CA GLY A 61 -7.36 0.68 10.38
C GLY A 61 -6.26 -0.23 9.88
N THR A 62 -6.58 -1.52 9.80
CA THR A 62 -5.60 -2.56 9.47
C THR A 62 -6.23 -3.62 8.57
N SER A 63 -5.51 -4.07 7.55
CA SER A 63 -5.80 -5.31 6.82
C SER A 63 -4.77 -6.39 7.16
N THR A 64 -5.11 -7.66 6.95
CA THR A 64 -4.20 -8.79 7.14
C THR A 64 -4.12 -9.65 5.90
N SER A 65 -3.16 -10.56 5.83
CA SER A 65 -3.11 -11.61 4.80
C SER A 65 -4.30 -12.57 4.81
N SER A 66 -5.32 -12.33 5.63
CA SER A 66 -6.56 -13.11 5.73
C SER A 66 -7.83 -12.26 5.83
N SER A 67 -7.72 -10.94 5.88
CA SER A 67 -8.87 -10.05 6.08
C SER A 67 -8.66 -8.68 5.42
N ASN A 68 -9.76 -8.10 4.96
CA ASN A 68 -9.79 -6.76 4.38
C ASN A 68 -10.19 -5.72 5.42
N LEU A 69 -9.69 -4.51 5.27
CA LEU A 69 -10.21 -3.34 5.95
C LEU A 69 -11.33 -2.75 5.10
N VAL A 70 -12.53 -2.60 5.68
CA VAL A 70 -13.69 -2.03 4.97
C VAL A 70 -14.04 -0.67 5.56
N LEU A 71 -13.98 0.37 4.74
CA LEU A 71 -14.48 1.71 5.06
C LEU A 71 -15.75 1.99 4.25
N ARG A 72 -16.87 2.13 4.97
CA ARG A 72 -18.18 2.42 4.37
C ARG A 72 -18.48 3.91 4.51
N PHE A 73 -18.59 4.59 3.38
CA PHE A 73 -19.03 5.99 3.30
C PHE A 73 -20.55 6.08 3.11
N ASP A 74 -21.15 5.07 2.49
CA ASP A 74 -22.60 4.90 2.41
C ASP A 74 -23.04 3.49 2.84
N MET A 75 -23.87 3.41 3.87
CA MET A 75 -24.40 2.15 4.39
C MET A 75 -25.44 1.50 3.48
N LYS A 76 -26.01 2.25 2.52
CA LYS A 76 -26.97 1.73 1.53
C LYS A 76 -26.29 0.99 0.38
N VAL A 77 -24.99 1.19 0.19
CA VAL A 77 -24.22 0.51 -0.84
C VAL A 77 -23.71 -0.82 -0.27
N PRO A 78 -24.05 -1.97 -0.89
CA PRO A 78 -23.55 -3.26 -0.42
C PRO A 78 -22.03 -3.32 -0.60
N VAL A 79 -21.37 -4.07 0.28
CA VAL A 79 -19.96 -4.39 0.06
C VAL A 79 -19.92 -5.38 -1.10
N PRO A 80 -19.10 -5.17 -2.14
CA PRO A 80 -18.99 -6.13 -3.24
C PRO A 80 -18.61 -7.51 -2.71
N ASP A 81 -19.39 -8.54 -3.04
CA ASP A 81 -19.20 -9.92 -2.56
C ASP A 81 -18.04 -10.67 -3.26
N ASP A 82 -17.40 -10.07 -4.27
CA ASP A 82 -16.51 -10.80 -5.18
C ASP A 82 -14.99 -10.64 -4.95
N GLN A 83 -14.41 -11.83 -4.74
CA GLN A 83 -13.04 -12.36 -4.86
C GLN A 83 -12.04 -12.26 -3.69
N PRO A 84 -11.33 -13.38 -3.38
CA PRO A 84 -10.47 -13.55 -2.21
C PRO A 84 -9.12 -12.85 -2.38
N GLN A 85 -9.17 -11.55 -2.66
CA GLN A 85 -8.01 -10.69 -2.47
C GLN A 85 -8.12 -10.17 -1.04
N ILE A 86 -7.57 -10.96 -0.12
CA ILE A 86 -7.37 -10.59 1.28
C ILE A 86 -6.23 -9.58 1.38
N GLY A 87 -6.23 -8.74 2.42
CA GLY A 87 -5.22 -7.71 2.61
C GLY A 87 -5.52 -6.36 1.95
N LEU A 88 -6.71 -6.17 1.42
CA LEU A 88 -7.14 -4.93 0.77
C LEU A 88 -7.72 -3.90 1.74
N LEU A 89 -7.71 -2.64 1.33
CA LEU A 89 -8.61 -1.59 1.83
C LEU A 89 -9.76 -1.40 0.83
N GLN A 90 -10.99 -1.67 1.27
CA GLN A 90 -12.21 -1.50 0.50
C GLN A 90 -12.91 -0.21 0.91
N LEU A 91 -13.00 0.73 -0.03
CA LEU A 91 -13.76 1.97 0.10
C LEU A 91 -15.13 1.75 -0.55
N VAL A 92 -16.22 1.82 0.23
CA VAL A 92 -17.57 1.44 -0.21
C VAL A 92 -18.51 2.63 -0.16
N GLY A 93 -19.17 2.90 -1.29
CA GLY A 93 -20.18 3.97 -1.41
C GLY A 93 -19.58 5.37 -1.36
N LEU A 94 -18.51 5.60 -2.13
CA LEU A 94 -17.79 6.88 -2.19
C LEU A 94 -18.71 8.08 -2.44
N ARG A 95 -18.49 9.19 -1.76
CA ARG A 95 -19.18 10.46 -1.97
C ARG A 95 -18.20 11.57 -2.33
N LYS A 96 -18.74 12.69 -2.78
CA LYS A 96 -17.96 13.91 -2.98
C LYS A 96 -17.26 14.31 -1.68
N GLY A 97 -15.94 14.40 -1.71
CA GLY A 97 -15.10 14.72 -0.54
C GLY A 97 -14.50 13.52 0.18
N ASP A 98 -14.84 12.28 -0.19
CA ASP A 98 -14.24 11.07 0.39
C ASP A 98 -12.89 10.70 -0.23
N GLY A 99 -12.47 11.43 -1.26
CA GLY A 99 -11.12 11.37 -1.80
C GLY A 99 -10.06 11.72 -0.75
N GLY A 100 -8.82 11.35 -1.06
CA GLY A 100 -7.67 11.67 -0.23
C GLY A 100 -6.46 10.84 -0.59
N ARG A 101 -5.35 11.12 0.09
CA ARG A 101 -4.12 10.34 -0.04
C ARG A 101 -4.19 9.12 0.87
N PHE A 102 -4.07 7.95 0.26
CA PHE A 102 -4.03 6.65 0.94
C PHE A 102 -2.65 6.01 0.81
N TRP A 103 -2.20 5.35 1.86
CA TRP A 103 -1.02 4.48 1.84
C TRP A 103 -1.13 3.42 2.92
N CYS A 104 -0.30 2.39 2.80
CA CYS A 104 -0.17 1.36 3.82
C CYS A 104 1.26 1.30 4.35
N LEU A 105 1.39 0.82 5.58
CA LEU A 105 2.66 0.50 6.20
C LEU A 105 2.63 -0.96 6.63
N CYS A 106 3.64 -1.73 6.24
CA CYS A 106 3.88 -3.04 6.80
C CYS A 106 5.33 -3.22 7.19
N ASN A 107 5.57 -3.60 8.44
CA ASN A 107 6.92 -3.87 8.98
C ASN A 107 7.96 -2.77 8.66
N GLY A 108 7.54 -1.50 8.65
CA GLY A 108 8.40 -0.37 8.30
C GLY A 108 8.50 -0.06 6.80
N THR A 109 8.03 -0.95 5.92
CA THR A 109 7.93 -0.70 4.47
C THR A 109 6.63 0.05 4.16
N VAL A 110 6.76 1.21 3.50
CA VAL A 110 5.62 1.95 2.97
C VAL A 110 5.20 1.33 1.64
N GLY A 111 3.97 0.84 1.59
CA GLY A 111 3.38 0.31 0.37
C GLY A 111 2.59 1.36 -0.38
N GLN A 112 2.71 1.30 -1.71
CA GLN A 112 1.85 2.08 -2.57
C GLN A 112 0.52 1.40 -2.76
N VAL A 113 -0.46 2.25 -3.04
CA VAL A 113 -1.81 1.83 -3.36
C VAL A 113 -1.92 1.62 -4.86
N ALA A 114 -2.21 0.38 -5.27
CA ALA A 114 -2.58 0.04 -6.63
C ALA A 114 -4.01 -0.52 -6.67
N ARG A 115 -4.71 -0.26 -7.78
CA ARG A 115 -5.96 -0.95 -8.13
C ARG A 115 -5.63 -2.29 -8.79
#